data_AF-A0A9X3LH51-F1
#
_entry.id   AF-A0A9X3LH51-F1
#
_cell.length_a   1.000
_cell.length_b   1.000
_cell.length_c   1.000
_cell.angle_alpha   90.00
_cell.angle_beta   90.00
_cell.angle_gamma   90.00
#
_symmetry.space_group_name_H-M   'P 1'
#
loop_
_entity.id
_entity.type
_entity.pdbx_description
1 polymer ?
#
loop_
_entity_poly.entity_id
_entity_poly.type
_entity_poly.pdbx_seq_one_letter_code
_entity_poly.pdbx_strand_id
1 'polypeptide(L)'
;MKNVLRFFSTAVIIIAMAGCGTTADTSEPGKVNTGSGNENSGIVEGSVVPSLTEESTDGAHQYVFQLKNDKETDVKLSMNSSQFFDYQLIDSSNTVVYKDSDNKMYTQMLQEKILKPGEVLEMKFDATEGLAKLPAGEYKLEVWSTANEAEEWKASTEVTWDGSEDAASTGGKLKVEESSVTYVGRQDVNSIEVKNDKNEPEAMRLSETAKPFFDELEEGVKIKVFYVIIDGQKVIQNAEKQ
;
A
#
# COMPACT_ATOMS: atom_id res chain seq x y z
N MET A 1 -52.12 1.70 -37.19
CA MET A 1 -51.86 0.70 -38.25
C MET A 1 -51.93 1.39 -39.61
N LYS A 2 -50.80 1.68 -40.24
CA LYS A 2 -50.72 2.21 -41.60
C LYS A 2 -49.34 1.88 -42.21
N ASN A 3 -49.41 0.98 -43.19
CA ASN A 3 -48.63 0.89 -44.43
C ASN A 3 -47.19 0.36 -44.39
N VAL A 4 -47.09 -0.88 -44.85
CA VAL A 4 -45.89 -1.56 -45.37
C VAL A 4 -45.59 -1.04 -46.77
N LEU A 5 -44.31 -0.75 -47.09
CA LEU A 5 -43.75 -1.00 -48.42
C LEU A 5 -42.22 -1.11 -48.37
N ARG A 6 -41.69 -2.26 -48.79
CA ARG A 6 -40.27 -2.56 -49.03
C ARG A 6 -39.91 -2.23 -50.48
N PHE A 7 -38.69 -1.76 -50.77
CA PHE A 7 -37.86 -2.08 -51.97
C PHE A 7 -36.41 -1.61 -51.70
N PHE A 8 -35.46 -2.53 -51.50
CA PHE A 8 -34.38 -2.95 -52.41
C PHE A 8 -33.34 -1.87 -52.79
N SER A 9 -32.07 -2.07 -52.38
CA SER A 9 -30.93 -2.07 -53.32
C SER A 9 -29.64 -2.52 -52.62
N THR A 10 -29.13 -3.67 -53.05
CA THR A 10 -27.87 -4.29 -52.64
C THR A 10 -26.74 -3.75 -53.53
N ALA A 11 -25.61 -3.36 -52.96
CA ALA A 11 -24.36 -3.18 -53.70
C ALA A 11 -23.22 -3.92 -53.00
N VAL A 12 -22.94 -5.12 -53.51
CA VAL A 12 -21.75 -5.92 -53.25
C VAL A 12 -20.66 -5.46 -54.21
N ILE A 13 -19.47 -5.11 -53.70
CA ILE A 13 -18.28 -4.91 -54.52
C ILE A 13 -17.28 -6.01 -54.17
N ILE A 14 -17.14 -6.95 -55.10
CA ILE A 14 -16.09 -7.96 -55.17
C ILE A 14 -14.99 -7.38 -56.06
N ILE A 15 -13.75 -7.35 -55.57
CA ILE A 15 -12.57 -7.17 -56.41
C ILE A 15 -11.77 -8.46 -56.34
N ALA A 16 -11.67 -9.12 -57.49
CA ALA A 16 -10.76 -10.23 -57.75
C ALA A 16 -9.83 -9.81 -58.91
N MET A 17 -8.54 -10.14 -58.77
CA MET A 17 -7.58 -10.53 -59.82
C MET A 17 -6.26 -10.81 -59.08
N ALA A 18 -5.85 -12.06 -58.89
CA ALA A 18 -5.18 -12.95 -59.86
C ALA A 18 -3.75 -12.49 -60.21
N GLY A 19 -2.76 -13.18 -59.63
CA GLY A 19 -1.36 -13.21 -60.08
C GLY A 19 -0.88 -14.66 -60.05
N CYS A 20 -0.55 -15.19 -61.23
CA CYS A 20 -0.12 -16.57 -61.51
C CYS A 20 1.39 -16.60 -61.83
N GLY A 21 2.06 -17.71 -61.54
CA GLY A 21 3.34 -18.09 -62.17
C GLY A 21 4.18 -19.03 -61.29
N THR A 22 4.16 -20.35 -61.55
CA THR A 22 5.20 -21.12 -62.30
C THR A 22 6.39 -21.49 -61.38
N THR A 23 6.96 -22.70 -61.28
CA THR A 23 6.97 -23.98 -62.02
C THR A 23 7.39 -25.07 -61.01
N ALA A 24 6.93 -26.30 -61.20
CA ALA A 24 7.44 -27.48 -60.49
C ALA A 24 8.62 -28.08 -61.25
N ASP A 25 9.72 -28.37 -60.56
CA ASP A 25 10.74 -29.33 -61.01
C ASP A 25 11.23 -30.18 -59.82
N THR A 26 11.39 -31.47 -60.09
CA THR A 26 11.76 -32.55 -59.17
C THR A 26 13.27 -32.76 -59.19
N SER A 27 13.93 -32.90 -58.02
CA SER A 27 15.21 -33.62 -57.80
C SER A 27 15.57 -33.65 -56.30
N GLU A 28 15.74 -34.85 -55.71
CA GLU A 28 16.50 -35.08 -54.45
C GLU A 28 18.02 -35.21 -54.73
N PRO A 29 18.93 -35.44 -53.75
CA PRO A 29 19.13 -34.86 -52.41
C PRO A 29 20.59 -34.35 -52.21
N GLY A 30 20.88 -33.50 -51.20
CA GLY A 30 22.26 -33.32 -50.71
C GLY A 30 22.67 -31.96 -50.10
N LYS A 31 23.01 -32.00 -48.80
CA LYS A 31 24.04 -31.26 -48.04
C LYS A 31 24.32 -29.74 -48.26
N VAL A 32 23.99 -28.99 -47.19
CA VAL A 32 24.66 -27.86 -46.49
C VAL A 32 25.01 -26.52 -47.18
N ASN A 33 24.37 -25.47 -46.61
CA ASN A 33 24.92 -24.24 -46.02
C ASN A 33 24.66 -22.87 -46.68
N THR A 34 24.18 -21.98 -45.80
CA THR A 34 24.35 -20.52 -45.71
C THR A 34 23.64 -19.58 -46.68
N GLY A 35 22.61 -18.89 -46.15
CA GLY A 35 22.32 -17.49 -46.46
C GLY A 35 20.89 -17.20 -46.94
N SER A 36 19.97 -16.88 -46.04
CA SER A 36 18.95 -15.84 -46.25
C SER A 36 18.19 -15.59 -44.96
N GLY A 37 18.02 -14.32 -44.60
CA GLY A 37 17.26 -13.90 -43.43
C GLY A 37 15.83 -14.40 -43.47
N ASN A 38 15.30 -14.67 -42.29
CA ASN A 38 13.91 -14.39 -42.00
C ASN A 38 13.79 -14.04 -40.52
N GLU A 39 13.41 -12.79 -40.29
CA GLU A 39 13.03 -12.23 -39.01
C GLU A 39 11.76 -12.95 -38.56
N ASN A 40 11.91 -14.09 -37.88
CA ASN A 40 10.84 -14.62 -37.05
C ASN A 40 11.03 -14.04 -35.64
N SER A 41 10.84 -12.73 -35.52
CA SER A 41 10.61 -12.12 -34.21
C SER A 41 9.17 -12.48 -33.84
N GLY A 42 9.04 -13.59 -33.13
CA GLY A 42 7.77 -14.10 -32.66
C GLY A 42 6.97 -13.00 -31.98
N ILE A 43 5.65 -13.04 -32.22
CA ILE A 43 4.65 -12.22 -31.54
C ILE A 43 4.91 -12.33 -30.04
N VAL A 44 5.42 -11.25 -29.44
CA VAL A 44 5.49 -11.13 -27.98
C VAL A 44 4.05 -10.97 -27.50
N GLU A 45 3.46 -12.05 -27.00
CA GLU A 45 2.18 -12.00 -26.32
C GLU A 45 2.33 -11.09 -25.09
N GLY A 46 1.56 -10.01 -25.02
CA GLY A 46 1.57 -9.10 -23.87
C GLY A 46 1.16 -9.79 -22.57
N SER A 47 1.25 -9.07 -21.46
CA SER A 47 0.80 -9.52 -20.13
C SER A 47 -0.12 -8.49 -19.50
N VAL A 48 -0.79 -8.85 -18.40
CA VAL A 48 -1.30 -7.80 -17.51
C VAL A 48 -0.13 -7.25 -16.71
N VAL A 49 0.01 -5.93 -16.68
CA VAL A 49 1.12 -5.24 -16.03
C VAL A 49 0.60 -4.53 -14.78
N PRO A 50 1.01 -4.96 -13.57
CA PRO A 50 0.72 -4.22 -12.35
C PRO A 50 1.64 -3.00 -12.23
N SER A 51 1.10 -1.88 -11.74
CA SER A 51 1.91 -0.71 -11.36
C SER A 51 1.34 -0.05 -10.11
N LEU A 52 2.21 0.59 -9.36
CA LEU A 52 1.86 1.33 -8.14
C LEU A 52 2.47 2.72 -8.25
N THR A 53 1.64 3.74 -8.01
CA THR A 53 2.06 5.14 -8.03
C THR A 53 1.54 5.84 -6.79
N GLU A 54 2.36 6.71 -6.20
CA GLU A 54 1.96 7.59 -5.11
C GLU A 54 1.26 8.83 -5.70
N GLU A 55 0.07 9.18 -5.19
CA GLU A 55 -0.58 10.43 -5.55
C GLU A 55 0.06 11.55 -4.70
N SER A 56 0.92 12.37 -5.31
CA SER A 56 1.60 13.47 -4.61
C SER A 56 0.61 14.43 -3.97
N THR A 57 0.41 14.24 -2.66
CA THR A 57 -0.30 15.14 -1.77
C THR A 57 0.54 15.26 -0.50
N ASP A 58 0.70 16.49 -0.03
CA ASP A 58 1.59 16.83 1.09
C ASP A 58 1.18 16.04 2.34
N GLY A 59 2.00 15.07 2.76
CA GLY A 59 1.79 14.24 3.95
C GLY A 59 0.73 13.14 3.86
N ALA A 60 0.20 12.83 2.67
CA ALA A 60 -0.82 11.78 2.51
C ALA A 60 -0.26 10.57 1.76
N HIS A 61 -0.28 9.39 2.40
CA HIS A 61 0.18 8.11 1.82
C HIS A 61 -0.90 7.49 0.91
N GLN A 62 -1.34 8.26 -0.08
CA GLN A 62 -2.34 7.87 -1.08
C GLN A 62 -1.64 7.23 -2.27
N TYR A 63 -2.17 6.09 -2.72
CA TYR A 63 -1.61 5.34 -3.83
C TYR A 63 -2.68 4.93 -4.83
N VAL A 64 -2.26 4.79 -6.09
CA VAL A 64 -3.02 4.15 -7.16
C VAL A 64 -2.32 2.87 -7.56
N PHE A 65 -2.95 1.74 -7.25
CA PHE A 65 -2.60 0.45 -7.82
C PHE A 65 -3.35 0.25 -9.14
N GLN A 66 -2.64 -0.14 -10.18
CA GLN A 66 -3.21 -0.30 -11.51
C GLN A 66 -2.91 -1.69 -12.07
N LEU A 67 -3.88 -2.24 -12.79
CA LEU A 67 -3.67 -3.39 -13.67
C LEU A 67 -3.96 -2.96 -15.11
N LYS A 68 -2.94 -2.99 -15.97
CA LYS A 68 -3.09 -2.68 -17.39
C LYS A 68 -3.08 -3.96 -18.21
N ASN A 69 -4.10 -4.18 -19.03
CA ASN A 69 -4.11 -5.31 -19.96
C ASN A 69 -3.32 -4.97 -21.24
N ASP A 70 -2.04 -5.36 -21.31
CA ASP A 70 -1.23 -5.20 -22.53
C ASP A 70 -1.37 -6.37 -23.52
N LYS A 71 -2.34 -7.29 -23.30
CA LYS A 71 -2.68 -8.33 -24.28
C LYS A 71 -3.57 -7.78 -25.41
N GLU A 72 -3.59 -8.51 -26.52
CA GLU A 72 -4.53 -8.27 -27.63
C GLU A 72 -5.93 -8.85 -27.39
N THR A 73 -6.14 -9.56 -26.28
CA THR A 73 -7.40 -10.21 -25.91
C THR A 73 -7.94 -9.71 -24.58
N ASP A 74 -9.26 -9.85 -24.39
CA ASP A 74 -9.90 -9.60 -23.10
C ASP A 74 -9.31 -10.48 -22.00
N VAL A 75 -9.13 -9.91 -20.82
CA VAL A 75 -8.71 -10.62 -19.60
C VAL A 75 -9.84 -10.56 -18.59
N LYS A 76 -10.25 -11.73 -18.09
CA LYS A 76 -11.23 -11.85 -17.01
C LYS A 76 -10.52 -11.91 -15.66
N LEU A 77 -10.99 -11.10 -14.72
CA LEU A 77 -10.63 -11.15 -13.30
C LEU A 77 -11.83 -11.64 -12.50
N SER A 78 -11.62 -12.69 -11.73
CA SER A 78 -12.64 -13.30 -10.88
C SER A 78 -12.27 -13.15 -9.42
N MET A 79 -13.09 -12.46 -8.62
CA MET A 79 -12.88 -12.25 -7.18
C MET A 79 -13.96 -13.01 -6.40
N ASN A 80 -13.56 -13.66 -5.30
CA ASN A 80 -14.48 -14.41 -4.44
C ASN A 80 -15.11 -13.56 -3.31
N SER A 81 -14.73 -12.28 -3.22
CA SER A 81 -15.24 -11.34 -2.22
C SER A 81 -15.35 -9.93 -2.80
N SER A 82 -15.78 -8.98 -1.96
CA SER A 82 -15.77 -7.55 -2.28
C SER A 82 -14.38 -6.92 -2.33
N GLN A 83 -13.32 -7.65 -1.99
CA GLN A 83 -11.94 -7.18 -2.03
C GLN A 83 -11.37 -7.38 -3.44
N PHE A 84 -10.88 -6.31 -4.07
CA PHE A 84 -10.26 -6.34 -5.41
C PHE A 84 -8.73 -6.41 -5.37
N PHE A 85 -8.15 -5.87 -4.30
CA PHE A 85 -6.72 -5.88 -4.05
C PHE A 85 -6.49 -5.98 -2.54
N ASP A 86 -5.28 -6.33 -2.17
CA ASP A 86 -4.80 -6.34 -0.80
C ASP A 86 -3.39 -5.76 -0.77
N TYR A 87 -2.95 -5.31 0.39
CA TYR A 87 -1.60 -4.78 0.55
C TYR A 87 -1.00 -5.13 1.90
N GLN A 88 0.33 -5.07 1.95
CA GLN A 88 1.10 -5.28 3.15
C GLN A 88 2.27 -4.29 3.24
N LEU A 89 2.66 -3.99 4.48
CA LEU A 89 3.86 -3.22 4.80
C LEU A 89 4.91 -4.18 5.35
N ILE A 90 6.10 -4.11 4.77
CA ILE A 90 7.23 -4.98 5.09
C ILE A 90 8.37 -4.12 5.63
N ASP A 91 8.94 -4.51 6.77
CA ASP A 91 10.07 -3.81 7.38
C ASP A 91 11.41 -4.15 6.72
N SER A 92 12.48 -3.47 7.14
CA SER A 92 13.84 -3.71 6.65
C SER A 92 14.39 -5.11 6.95
N SER A 93 13.77 -5.85 7.88
CA SER A 93 14.10 -7.26 8.18
C SER A 93 13.32 -8.23 7.30
N ASN A 94 12.57 -7.72 6.31
CA ASN A 94 11.69 -8.46 5.43
C ASN A 94 10.55 -9.18 6.17
N THR A 95 10.10 -8.60 7.30
CA THR A 95 8.96 -9.08 8.08
C THR A 95 7.71 -8.30 7.68
N VAL A 96 6.59 -9.01 7.44
CA VAL A 96 5.28 -8.38 7.24
C VAL A 96 4.81 -7.84 8.60
N VAL A 97 4.74 -6.52 8.73
CA VAL A 97 4.36 -5.83 9.98
C VAL A 97 2.93 -5.30 9.96
N TYR A 98 2.32 -5.22 8.78
CA TYR A 98 0.92 -4.90 8.60
C TYR A 98 0.39 -5.55 7.32
N LYS A 99 -0.86 -6.00 7.37
CA LYS A 99 -1.62 -6.46 6.21
C LYS A 99 -3.07 -5.98 6.31
N ASP A 100 -3.58 -5.37 5.25
CA ASP A 100 -4.88 -4.71 5.26
C ASP A 100 -6.03 -5.69 5.55
N SER A 101 -5.95 -6.90 4.98
CA SER A 101 -6.97 -7.94 5.17
C SER A 101 -7.12 -8.42 6.62
N ASP A 102 -6.10 -8.30 7.47
CA ASP A 102 -6.08 -9.00 8.77
C ASP A 102 -7.14 -8.47 9.74
N ASN A 103 -7.58 -7.22 9.58
CA ASN A 103 -8.55 -6.57 10.45
C ASN A 103 -9.83 -6.11 9.73
N LYS A 104 -10.05 -6.58 8.50
CA LYS A 104 -11.20 -6.18 7.68
C LYS A 104 -12.06 -7.37 7.31
N MET A 105 -13.38 -7.14 7.28
CA MET A 105 -14.35 -8.12 6.78
C MET A 105 -14.83 -7.69 5.40
N TYR A 106 -14.70 -8.59 4.42
CA TYR A 106 -15.18 -8.39 3.06
C TYR A 106 -16.43 -9.20 2.81
N THR A 107 -17.39 -8.62 2.09
CA THR A 107 -18.63 -9.31 1.73
C THR A 107 -18.29 -10.44 0.78
N GLN A 108 -18.75 -11.65 1.11
CA GLN A 108 -18.59 -12.82 0.24
C GLN A 108 -19.53 -12.67 -0.96
N MET A 109 -18.98 -12.36 -2.12
CA MET A 109 -19.71 -12.29 -3.38
C MET A 109 -18.76 -12.56 -4.54
N LEU A 110 -19.20 -13.42 -5.45
CA LEU A 110 -18.49 -13.64 -6.70
C LEU A 110 -18.63 -12.39 -7.58
N GLN A 111 -17.50 -11.83 -8.01
CA GLN A 111 -17.45 -10.72 -8.94
C GLN A 111 -16.57 -11.05 -10.12
N GLU A 112 -16.98 -10.59 -11.29
CA GLU A 112 -16.19 -10.68 -12.51
C GLU A 112 -15.97 -9.29 -13.10
N LYS A 113 -14.73 -8.99 -13.48
CA LYS A 113 -14.35 -7.79 -14.21
C LYS A 113 -13.62 -8.20 -15.49
N ILE A 114 -14.08 -7.69 -16.62
CA ILE A 114 -13.39 -7.86 -17.91
C ILE A 114 -12.53 -6.61 -18.15
N LEU A 115 -11.23 -6.80 -18.37
CA LEU A 115 -10.32 -5.78 -18.87
C LEU A 115 -10.10 -6.01 -20.36
N LYS A 116 -10.52 -5.04 -21.17
CA LYS A 116 -10.27 -5.06 -22.62
C LYS A 116 -8.80 -4.78 -22.95
N PRO A 117 -8.32 -5.09 -24.16
CA PRO A 117 -6.99 -4.69 -24.62
C PRO A 117 -6.72 -3.20 -24.39
N GLY A 118 -5.63 -2.89 -23.71
CA GLY A 118 -5.20 -1.55 -23.33
C GLY A 118 -5.97 -0.90 -22.17
N GLU A 119 -7.01 -1.55 -21.62
CA GLU A 119 -7.75 -1.02 -20.47
C GLU A 119 -6.91 -1.07 -19.19
N VAL A 120 -7.09 -0.06 -18.34
CA VAL A 120 -6.47 0.04 -17.02
C VAL A 120 -7.55 -0.03 -15.96
N LEU A 121 -7.43 -0.98 -15.03
CA LEU A 121 -8.21 -1.01 -13.79
C LEU A 121 -7.42 -0.27 -12.71
N GLU A 122 -7.95 0.85 -12.23
CA GLU A 122 -7.35 1.64 -11.14
C GLU A 122 -8.02 1.36 -9.80
N MET A 123 -7.21 1.21 -8.76
CA MET A 123 -7.63 0.98 -7.38
C MET A 123 -6.87 1.96 -6.48
N LYS A 124 -7.57 2.98 -5.99
CA LYS A 124 -7.01 3.98 -5.09
C LYS A 124 -7.13 3.52 -3.64
N PHE A 125 -6.09 3.76 -2.85
CA PHE A 125 -6.11 3.42 -1.43
C PHE A 125 -5.17 4.31 -0.61
N ASP A 126 -5.45 4.36 0.68
CA ASP A 126 -4.70 5.12 1.68
C ASP A 126 -3.96 4.14 2.59
N ALA A 127 -2.63 4.19 2.61
CA ALA A 127 -1.81 3.34 3.48
C ALA A 127 -1.62 3.94 4.90
N THR A 128 -2.14 5.14 5.16
CA THR A 128 -1.94 5.86 6.43
C THR A 128 -2.49 5.07 7.61
N GLU A 129 -3.60 4.34 7.47
CA GLU A 129 -4.15 3.52 8.57
C GLU A 129 -3.16 2.43 9.03
N GLY A 130 -2.45 1.80 8.09
CA GLY A 130 -1.43 0.81 8.38
C GLY A 130 -0.18 1.46 8.96
N LEU A 131 0.33 2.50 8.31
CA LEU A 131 1.53 3.23 8.74
C LEU A 131 1.37 3.86 10.13
N ALA A 132 0.19 4.39 10.47
CA ALA A 132 -0.09 4.99 11.77
C ALA A 132 0.02 4.03 12.96
N LYS A 133 0.04 2.72 12.70
CA LYS A 133 0.23 1.66 13.71
C LYS A 133 1.70 1.22 13.82
N LEU A 134 2.57 1.78 12.99
CA LEU A 134 3.98 1.42 12.87
C LEU A 134 4.87 2.57 13.35
N PRO A 135 6.06 2.27 13.87
CA PRO A 135 7.03 3.29 14.23
C PRO A 135 7.55 4.05 13.01
N ALA A 136 8.13 5.23 13.23
CA ALA A 136 8.81 5.95 12.15
C ALA A 136 9.92 5.09 11.53
N GLY A 137 10.03 5.10 10.21
CA GLY A 137 10.99 4.28 9.48
C GLY A 137 10.71 4.15 7.99
N GLU A 138 11.49 3.30 7.34
CA GLU A 138 11.31 2.92 5.93
C GLU A 138 10.62 1.56 5.85
N TYR A 139 9.67 1.47 4.92
CA TYR A 139 8.86 0.29 4.68
C TYR A 139 8.73 0.02 3.19
N LYS A 140 8.68 -1.24 2.81
CA LYS A 140 8.22 -1.64 1.49
C LYS A 140 6.72 -1.85 1.52
N LEU A 141 5.99 -1.08 0.73
CA LEU A 141 4.58 -1.29 0.44
C LEU A 141 4.47 -2.26 -0.73
N GLU A 142 3.85 -3.42 -0.52
CA GLU A 142 3.57 -4.40 -1.56
C GLU A 142 2.06 -4.58 -1.71
N VAL A 143 1.57 -4.48 -2.94
CA VAL A 143 0.15 -4.50 -3.29
C VAL A 143 -0.08 -5.54 -4.37
N TRP A 144 -1.20 -6.27 -4.30
CA TRP A 144 -1.56 -7.28 -5.29
C TRP A 144 -3.06 -7.37 -5.51
N SER A 145 -3.45 -7.89 -6.68
CA SER A 145 -4.85 -8.21 -7.00
C SER A 145 -5.30 -9.47 -6.26
N THR A 146 -6.53 -9.49 -5.77
CA THR A 146 -7.15 -10.69 -5.18
C THR A 146 -7.87 -11.56 -6.21
N ALA A 147 -7.82 -11.20 -7.49
CA ALA A 147 -8.39 -12.03 -8.54
C ALA A 147 -7.67 -13.38 -8.63
N ASN A 148 -8.43 -14.46 -8.85
CA ASN A 148 -7.90 -15.82 -8.95
C ASN A 148 -6.85 -15.97 -10.08
N GLU A 149 -6.96 -15.17 -11.14
CA GLU A 149 -6.05 -15.17 -12.29
C GLU A 149 -4.78 -14.33 -12.06
N ALA A 150 -4.67 -13.63 -10.93
CA ALA A 150 -3.73 -12.53 -10.70
C ALA A 150 -2.83 -12.71 -9.47
N GLU A 151 -2.68 -13.95 -8.95
CA GLU A 151 -1.93 -14.23 -7.72
C GLU A 151 -0.50 -13.65 -7.72
N GLU A 152 0.14 -13.58 -8.89
CA GLU A 152 1.50 -13.07 -9.09
C GLU A 152 1.57 -11.59 -9.52
N TRP A 153 0.43 -10.92 -9.72
CA TRP A 153 0.40 -9.53 -10.19
C TRP A 153 0.52 -8.57 -9.03
N LYS A 154 1.78 -8.36 -8.64
CA LYS A 154 2.15 -7.49 -7.53
C LYS A 154 2.94 -6.28 -8.01
N ALA A 155 2.78 -5.17 -7.30
CA ALA A 155 3.64 -4.00 -7.43
C ALA A 155 4.13 -3.61 -6.04
N SER A 156 5.30 -2.98 -5.97
CA SER A 156 5.84 -2.49 -4.71
C SER A 156 6.57 -1.17 -4.88
N THR A 157 6.61 -0.40 -3.80
CA THR A 157 7.37 0.85 -3.68
C THR A 157 7.93 0.95 -2.27
N GLU A 158 9.02 1.69 -2.12
CA GLU A 158 9.49 2.13 -0.81
C GLU A 158 8.62 3.28 -0.32
N VAL A 159 8.42 3.32 1.00
CA VAL A 159 7.62 4.33 1.71
C VAL A 159 8.41 4.77 2.94
N THR A 160 8.60 6.08 3.06
CA THR A 160 9.14 6.67 4.29
C THR A 160 7.98 7.14 5.17
N TRP A 161 8.04 6.76 6.44
CA TRP A 161 7.06 7.15 7.44
C TRP A 161 7.73 7.90 8.58
N ASP A 162 7.31 9.13 8.82
CA ASP A 162 7.86 9.98 9.88
C ASP A 162 7.33 9.62 11.28
N GLY A 163 6.43 8.63 11.37
CA GLY A 163 5.74 8.25 12.59
C GLY A 163 4.42 9.00 12.75
N SER A 164 3.47 8.34 13.41
CA SER A 164 2.27 9.01 13.90
C SER A 164 2.58 9.61 15.28
N GLU A 165 2.03 10.79 15.59
CA GLU A 165 2.12 11.34 16.96
C GLU A 165 1.51 10.38 18.01
N ASP A 166 0.68 9.43 17.57
CA ASP A 166 0.04 8.38 18.36
C ASP A 166 0.74 7.00 18.25
N ALA A 167 1.74 6.80 17.39
CA ALA A 167 2.45 5.53 17.18
C ALA A 167 3.50 5.23 18.26
N ALA A 168 3.30 5.77 19.46
CA ALA A 168 4.13 5.58 20.64
C ALA A 168 3.96 4.17 21.28
N SER A 169 3.46 3.17 20.56
CA SER A 169 3.26 1.83 21.12
C SER A 169 3.45 0.75 20.07
N THR A 170 4.69 0.54 19.65
CA THR A 170 5.35 -0.77 19.43
C THR A 170 6.60 -0.59 18.57
N GLY A 171 7.76 -0.43 19.21
CA GLY A 171 9.07 -0.62 18.56
C GLY A 171 9.81 0.63 18.08
N GLY A 172 9.16 1.80 18.00
CA GLY A 172 9.82 3.08 17.74
C GLY A 172 10.35 3.69 19.03
N LYS A 173 11.56 4.27 19.01
CA LYS A 173 12.05 5.05 20.15
C LYS A 173 11.01 6.13 20.46
N LEU A 174 10.39 6.04 21.64
CA LEU A 174 9.46 7.04 22.13
C LEU A 174 10.15 8.41 22.04
N LYS A 175 9.47 9.39 21.45
CA LYS A 175 9.96 10.78 21.43
C LYS A 175 9.92 11.29 22.86
N VAL A 176 11.08 11.39 23.50
CA VAL A 176 11.22 11.93 24.85
C VAL A 176 11.19 13.46 24.76
N GLU A 177 10.23 14.06 25.44
CA GLU A 177 10.12 15.49 25.66
C GLU A 177 10.59 15.85 27.07
N GLU A 178 11.02 17.09 27.24
CA GLU A 178 11.49 17.64 28.51
C GLU A 178 10.60 18.78 28.98
N SER A 179 10.26 18.80 30.27
CA SER A 179 9.67 19.98 30.91
C SER A 179 10.22 20.21 32.31
N SER A 180 10.26 21.47 32.72
CA SER A 180 10.56 21.84 34.11
C SER A 180 9.26 22.08 34.84
N VAL A 181 9.03 21.33 35.92
CA VAL A 181 7.78 21.35 36.69
C VAL A 181 8.06 21.41 38.18
N THR A 182 7.08 21.85 38.96
CA THR A 182 7.15 21.79 40.43
C THR A 182 6.32 20.62 40.92
N TYR A 183 6.94 19.66 41.61
CA TYR A 183 6.24 18.49 42.13
C TYR A 183 5.23 18.90 43.22
N VAL A 184 3.98 18.43 43.09
CA VAL A 184 2.92 18.70 44.07
C VAL A 184 2.69 17.50 44.97
N GLY A 185 2.67 16.28 44.41
CA GLY A 185 2.44 15.06 45.20
C GLY A 185 2.02 13.87 44.35
N ARG A 186 1.90 12.69 44.96
CA ARG A 186 1.30 11.50 44.33
C ARG A 186 -0.21 11.59 44.36
N GLN A 187 -0.85 11.36 43.22
CA GLN A 187 -2.30 11.15 43.14
C GLN A 187 -2.64 9.68 43.39
N ASP A 188 -1.84 8.78 42.82
CA ASP A 188 -1.89 7.34 43.09
C ASP A 188 -0.50 6.69 42.89
N VAL A 189 -0.46 5.35 42.86
CA VAL A 189 0.78 4.58 42.69
C VAL A 189 1.47 4.80 41.33
N ASN A 190 0.70 5.17 40.31
CA ASN A 190 1.10 5.33 38.92
C ASN A 190 0.99 6.78 38.42
N SER A 191 0.61 7.75 39.26
CA SER A 191 0.38 9.13 38.84
C SER A 191 0.80 10.16 39.89
N ILE A 192 1.22 11.33 39.39
CA ILE A 192 1.61 12.48 40.18
C ILE A 192 0.89 13.73 39.69
N GLU A 193 0.79 14.71 40.57
CA GLU A 193 0.42 16.08 40.23
C GLU A 193 1.66 16.97 40.26
N VAL A 194 1.75 17.86 39.26
CA VAL A 194 2.81 18.84 39.14
C VAL A 194 2.22 20.20 38.77
N LYS A 195 2.99 21.28 38.94
CA LYS A 195 2.68 22.60 38.38
C LYS A 195 3.61 22.91 37.22
N ASN A 196 3.04 23.31 36.09
CA ASN A 196 3.79 23.76 34.92
C ASN A 196 4.41 25.16 35.14
N ASP A 197 5.09 25.67 34.13
CA ASP A 197 5.70 27.01 34.12
C ASP A 197 4.70 28.16 34.31
N LYS A 198 3.45 27.96 33.92
CA LYS A 198 2.32 28.88 34.17
C LYS A 198 1.68 28.70 35.54
N ASN A 199 2.23 27.82 36.38
CA ASN A 199 1.70 27.50 37.71
C ASN A 199 0.30 26.85 37.69
N GLU A 200 -0.07 26.24 36.56
CA GLU A 200 -1.29 25.47 36.38
C GLU A 200 -1.04 24.01 36.79
N PRO A 201 -2.01 23.35 37.47
CA PRO A 201 -1.89 21.95 37.85
C PRO A 201 -1.98 21.04 36.61
N GLU A 202 -1.14 20.02 36.59
CA GLU A 202 -1.08 19.01 35.53
C GLU A 202 -0.85 17.63 36.14
N ALA A 203 -1.61 16.63 35.69
CA ALA A 203 -1.43 15.25 36.09
C ALA A 203 -0.54 14.50 35.10
N MET A 204 0.43 13.76 35.60
CA MET A 204 1.36 12.95 34.79
C MET A 204 1.41 11.52 35.30
N ARG A 205 1.48 10.55 34.39
CA ARG A 205 1.69 9.14 34.74
C ARG A 205 3.16 8.83 34.92
N LEU A 206 3.44 7.84 35.75
CA LEU A 206 4.78 7.32 36.01
C LEU A 206 4.98 6.01 35.24
N SER A 207 6.11 5.89 34.55
CA SER A 207 6.62 4.58 34.15
C SER A 207 7.12 3.81 35.37
N GLU A 208 7.28 2.48 35.23
CA GLU A 208 7.90 1.66 36.28
C GLU A 208 9.32 2.12 36.63
N THR A 209 10.06 2.65 35.66
CA THR A 209 11.43 3.15 35.85
C THR A 209 11.47 4.48 36.61
N ALA A 210 10.45 5.32 36.46
CA ALA A 210 10.40 6.63 37.10
C ALA A 210 9.92 6.57 38.56
N LYS A 211 9.07 5.60 38.91
CA LYS A 211 8.44 5.50 40.25
C LYS A 211 9.41 5.67 41.43
N PRO A 212 10.59 5.00 41.48
CA PRO A 212 11.48 5.11 42.64
C PRO A 212 11.97 6.52 42.93
N PHE A 213 12.10 7.37 41.89
CA PHE A 213 12.50 8.77 42.07
C PHE A 213 11.49 9.57 42.89
N PHE A 214 10.21 9.22 42.81
CA PHE A 214 9.10 9.93 43.45
C PHE A 214 8.68 9.36 44.81
N ASP A 215 9.25 8.23 45.24
CA ASP A 215 8.93 7.65 46.55
C ASP A 215 9.44 8.49 47.71
N GLU A 216 10.54 9.21 47.50
CA GLU A 216 11.21 10.05 48.51
C GLU A 216 11.27 11.53 48.11
N LEU A 217 10.53 11.93 47.08
CA LEU A 217 10.53 13.31 46.60
C LEU A 217 9.61 14.17 47.49
N GLU A 218 10.16 15.26 48.02
CA GLU A 218 9.40 16.24 48.81
C GLU A 218 8.56 17.15 47.91
N GLU A 219 7.35 17.51 48.37
CA GLU A 219 6.47 18.45 47.67
C GLU A 219 7.15 19.83 47.53
N GLY A 220 6.85 20.53 46.43
CA GLY A 220 7.39 21.85 46.13
C GLY A 220 8.78 21.84 45.46
N VAL A 221 9.41 20.67 45.30
CA VAL A 221 10.70 20.55 44.62
C VAL A 221 10.52 20.79 43.12
N LYS A 222 11.39 21.63 42.54
CA LYS A 222 11.50 21.76 41.08
C LYS A 222 12.27 20.59 40.51
N ILE A 223 11.70 20.00 39.47
CA ILE A 223 12.27 18.85 38.78
C ILE A 223 12.23 19.08 37.27
N LYS A 224 13.20 18.52 36.58
CA LYS A 224 13.13 18.29 35.15
C LYS A 224 12.55 16.89 34.93
N VAL A 225 11.48 16.79 34.16
CA VAL A 225 10.88 15.51 33.78
C VAL A 225 11.15 15.21 32.32
N PHE A 226 11.44 13.95 32.04
CA PHE A 226 11.59 13.38 30.71
C PHE A 226 10.40 12.47 30.47
N TYR A 227 9.49 12.85 29.58
CA TYR A 227 8.22 12.16 29.37
C TYR A 227 7.98 11.84 27.90
N VAL A 228 7.03 10.95 27.68
CA VAL A 228 6.53 10.57 26.35
C VAL A 228 5.02 10.74 26.37
N ILE A 229 4.40 10.96 25.21
CA ILE A 229 2.95 10.99 25.09
C ILE A 229 2.49 9.60 24.64
N ILE A 230 1.66 8.95 25.45
CA ILE A 230 1.05 7.64 25.15
C ILE A 230 -0.46 7.82 25.33
N ASP A 231 -1.23 7.56 24.28
CA ASP A 231 -2.69 7.73 24.26
C ASP A 231 -3.13 9.14 24.72
N GLY A 232 -2.42 10.18 24.26
CA GLY A 232 -2.65 11.57 24.65
C GLY A 232 -2.26 11.93 26.09
N GLN A 233 -1.62 11.02 26.83
CA GLN A 233 -1.24 11.21 28.22
C GLN A 233 0.28 11.26 28.40
N LYS A 234 0.77 12.22 29.19
CA LYS A 234 2.20 12.31 29.52
C LYS A 234 2.60 11.21 30.50
N VAL A 235 3.55 10.38 30.09
CA VAL A 235 4.13 9.30 30.90
C VAL A 235 5.61 9.59 31.13
N ILE A 236 5.96 9.92 32.36
CA ILE A 236 7.32 10.21 32.79
C ILE A 236 8.16 8.93 32.71
N GLN A 237 9.26 8.99 31.98
CA GLN A 237 10.24 7.91 31.83
C GLN A 237 11.40 8.07 32.81
N ASN A 238 11.79 9.32 33.10
CA ASN A 238 12.83 9.69 34.04
C ASN A 238 12.58 11.09 34.61
N ALA A 239 13.18 11.42 35.75
CA ALA A 239 13.14 12.75 36.34
C ALA A 239 14.42 13.06 37.13
N GLU A 240 14.76 14.35 37.20
CA GLU A 240 15.95 14.84 37.89
C GLU A 240 15.61 16.09 38.70
N LYS A 241 16.19 16.23 39.90
CA LYS A 241 16.05 17.45 40.70
C LYS A 241 16.79 18.61 40.03
N GLN A 242 16.21 19.81 40.06
CA GLN A 242 16.85 21.04 39.61
C GLN A 242 17.45 21.83 40.77
#